data_AF-A0A963WBS8-F1
#
_entry.id   AF-A0A963WBS8-F1
#
_cell.length_a   1.000
_cell.length_b   1.000
_cell.length_c   1.000
_cell.angle_alpha   90.00
_cell.angle_beta   90.00
_cell.angle_gamma   90.00
#
_symmetry.space_group_name_H-M   'P 1'
#
loop_
_entity.id
_entity.type
_entity.pdbx_description
1 polymer ?
#
loop_
_entity_poly.entity_id
_entity_poly.type
_entity_poly.pdbx_seq_one_letter_code
_entity_poly.pdbx_strand_id
1 'polypeptide(L)' 'RLVQAGEPCTSAADPALDVLEQLVVRYAAQMTLDVRVEDALFDALRQHLDTTQLVELTSAIATYNMVARFLVALGVTPED' A
#
# COMPACT_ATOMS: atom_id res chain seq x y z
N ARG A 1 4.82 10.48 -18.18
CA ARG A 1 4.70 9.06 -18.61
C ARG A 1 3.90 8.35 -17.53
N LEU A 2 2.61 8.15 -17.73
CA LEU A 2 1.79 7.40 -16.78
C LEU A 2 2.41 6.01 -16.67
N VAL A 3 2.82 5.63 -15.47
CA VAL A 3 3.25 4.25 -15.16
C VAL A 3 2.10 3.37 -15.63
N GLN A 4 2.37 2.47 -16.58
CA GLN A 4 1.48 1.35 -16.87
C GLN A 4 1.51 0.49 -15.62
N ALA A 5 0.65 0.81 -14.65
CA ALA A 5 0.58 0.11 -13.39
C ALA A 5 0.05 -1.29 -13.70
N GLY A 6 0.92 -2.30 -13.57
CA GLY A 6 0.41 -3.64 -13.32
C GLY A 6 -0.51 -3.59 -12.11
N GLU A 7 -1.50 -4.46 -12.04
CA GLU A 7 -2.46 -4.53 -10.93
C GLU A 7 -1.72 -4.55 -9.58
N PRO A 8 -1.72 -3.49 -8.76
CA PRO A 8 -0.78 -3.38 -7.64
C PRO A 8 -1.01 -4.44 -6.54
N CYS A 9 -2.19 -5.07 -6.50
CA CYS A 9 -2.46 -6.23 -5.63
C CYS A 9 -1.77 -7.53 -6.10
N THR A 10 -1.48 -7.69 -7.39
CA THR A 10 -1.02 -8.93 -8.03
C THR A 10 0.23 -8.77 -8.92
N SER A 11 0.66 -7.54 -9.18
CA SER A 11 1.62 -7.19 -10.24
C SER A 11 2.98 -7.82 -10.02
N ALA A 12 3.56 -8.25 -11.15
CA ALA A 12 4.91 -8.74 -11.27
C ALA A 12 5.92 -7.80 -10.61
N ALA A 13 6.90 -8.41 -9.93
CA ALA A 13 8.03 -7.76 -9.27
C ALA A 13 8.59 -6.61 -10.13
N ASP A 14 8.52 -5.38 -9.62
CA ASP A 14 9.27 -4.27 -10.21
C ASP A 14 10.75 -4.49 -9.88
N PRO A 15 11.64 -4.61 -10.89
CA PRO A 15 13.06 -4.85 -10.66
C PRO A 15 13.76 -3.69 -9.92
N ALA A 16 13.13 -2.51 -9.83
CA ALA A 16 13.63 -1.39 -9.06
C ALA A 16 13.36 -1.50 -7.55
N LEU A 17 12.48 -2.41 -7.13
CA LEU A 17 12.10 -2.59 -5.73
C LEU A 17 12.71 -3.86 -5.14
N ASP A 18 13.19 -3.78 -3.91
CA ASP A 18 13.60 -4.95 -3.15
C ASP A 18 12.39 -5.80 -2.69
N VAL A 19 12.66 -6.94 -2.06
CA VAL A 19 11.62 -7.87 -1.62
C VAL A 19 10.66 -7.23 -0.62
N LEU A 20 11.16 -6.45 0.34
CA LEU A 20 10.34 -5.81 1.36
C LEU A 20 9.49 -4.70 0.73
N GLU A 21 10.08 -3.87 -0.12
CA GLU A 21 9.39 -2.81 -0.84
C GLU A 21 8.24 -3.37 -1.70
N GLN A 22 8.47 -4.49 -2.40
CA GLN A 22 7.42 -5.18 -3.16
C GLN A 22 6.29 -5.74 -2.28
N LEU A 23 6.60 -6.21 -1.07
CA LEU A 23 5.58 -6.66 -0.12
C LEU A 23 4.77 -5.47 0.42
N VAL A 24 5.44 -4.36 0.75
CA VAL A 24 4.81 -3.13 1.24
C VAL A 24 3.87 -2.53 0.20
N VAL A 25 4.27 -2.47 -1.07
CA VAL A 25 3.41 -1.99 -2.17
C VAL A 25 2.14 -2.83 -2.30
N ARG A 26 2.28 -4.17 -2.28
CA ARG A 26 1.12 -5.08 -2.33
C ARG A 26 0.21 -4.93 -1.11
N TYR A 27 0.79 -4.75 0.08
CA TYR A 27 0.05 -4.56 1.31
C TYR A 27 -0.76 -3.26 1.29
N ALA A 28 -0.13 -2.17 0.86
CA ALA A 28 -0.80 -0.88 0.67
C ALA A 28 -1.91 -0.96 -0.38
N ALA A 29 -1.70 -1.69 -1.48
CA ALA A 29 -2.71 -1.90 -2.51
C ALA A 29 -3.94 -2.64 -1.97
N GLN A 30 -3.75 -3.78 -1.30
CA GLN A 30 -4.85 -4.56 -0.72
C GLN A 30 -5.60 -3.78 0.38
N MET A 31 -4.90 -3.04 1.24
CA MET A 31 -5.53 -2.16 2.24
C MET A 31 -6.38 -1.05 1.60
N THR A 32 -6.04 -0.61 0.39
CA THR A 32 -6.67 0.54 -0.28
C THR A 32 -7.82 0.13 -1.18
N LEU A 33 -7.64 -0.92 -1.98
CA LEU A 33 -8.58 -1.37 -2.99
C LEU A 33 -9.57 -2.40 -2.42
N ASP A 34 -9.06 -3.35 -1.62
CA ASP A 34 -9.84 -4.52 -1.18
C ASP A 34 -10.32 -4.39 0.28
N VAL A 35 -9.73 -3.44 1.04
CA VAL A 35 -9.99 -3.21 2.48
C VAL A 35 -9.68 -4.44 3.35
N ARG A 36 -9.07 -5.47 2.76
CA ARG A 36 -8.66 -6.71 3.40
C ARG A 36 -7.31 -7.11 2.83
N VAL A 37 -6.44 -7.58 3.72
CA VAL A 37 -5.14 -8.13 3.35
C VAL A 37 -5.19 -9.65 3.48
N GLU A 38 -4.59 -10.34 2.52
CA GLU A 38 -4.42 -11.79 2.57
C GLU A 38 -3.46 -12.20 3.69
N ASP A 39 -3.82 -13.25 4.44
CA ASP A 39 -3.01 -13.74 5.56
C ASP A 39 -1.59 -14.11 5.13
N ALA A 40 -1.43 -14.70 3.93
CA ALA A 40 -0.12 -15.06 3.38
C ALA A 40 0.80 -13.85 3.14
N LEU A 41 0.24 -12.71 2.73
CA LEU A 41 0.99 -11.47 2.54
C LEU A 41 1.38 -10.86 3.89
N PHE A 42 0.47 -10.88 4.85
CA PHE A 42 0.74 -10.41 6.20
C PHE A 42 1.79 -11.30 6.91
N ASP A 43 1.73 -12.62 6.73
CA ASP A 43 2.73 -13.58 7.19
C ASP A 43 4.10 -13.31 6.57
N ALA A 44 4.16 -13.02 5.26
CA ALA A 44 5.41 -12.69 4.57
C ALA A 44 6.04 -11.40 5.13
N LEU A 45 5.25 -10.34 5.37
CA LEU A 45 5.75 -9.11 5.99
C LEU A 45 6.28 -9.34 7.41
N ARG A 46 5.65 -10.21 8.20
CA ARG A 46 6.14 -10.58 9.54
C ARG A 46 7.51 -11.25 9.55
N GLN A 47 8.00 -11.73 8.42
CA GLN A 47 9.37 -12.25 8.30
C GLN A 47 10.42 -11.13 8.24
N HIS A 48 9.99 -9.91 7.91
CA HIS A 48 10.87 -8.74 7.71
C HIS A 48 10.64 -7.63 8.74
N LEU A 49 9.42 -7.50 9.25
CA LEU A 49 8.99 -6.44 10.15
C LEU A 49 8.53 -7.02 11.48
N ASP A 50 8.93 -6.38 12.57
CA ASP A 50 8.36 -6.68 13.88
C ASP A 50 6.93 -6.13 14.01
N THR A 51 6.27 -6.50 15.12
CA THR A 51 4.89 -6.08 15.39
C THR A 51 4.71 -4.57 15.40
N THR A 52 5.67 -3.82 15.96
CA THR A 52 5.59 -2.36 16.05
C THR A 52 5.67 -1.76 14.65
N GLN A 53 6.65 -2.20 13.85
CA GLN A 53 6.84 -1.75 12.47
C GLN A 53 5.62 -2.06 11.59
N LEU A 54 4.98 -3.22 11.78
CA LEU A 54 3.73 -3.56 11.09
C LEU A 54 2.57 -2.64 11.47
N VAL A 55 2.41 -2.33 12.75
CA VAL A 55 1.40 -1.39 13.22
C VAL A 55 1.64 0.00 12.67
N GLU A 56 2.89 0.47 12.65
CA GLU A 56 3.29 1.76 12.08
C GLU A 56 3.00 1.82 10.57
N LEU A 57 3.41 0.80 9.83
CA LEU A 57 3.12 0.68 8.39
C LEU A 57 1.61 0.74 8.12
N THR A 58 0.84 -0.06 8.84
CA THR A 58 -0.63 -0.11 8.71
C THR A 58 -1.26 1.24 9.04
N SER A 59 -0.79 1.91 10.09
CA SER A 59 -1.30 3.20 10.52
C SER A 59 -0.99 4.31 9.51
N ALA A 60 0.21 4.29 8.92
CA ALA A 60 0.59 5.24 7.87
C ALA A 60 -0.32 5.08 6.64
N ILE A 61 -0.49 3.85 6.14
CA ILE A 61 -1.37 3.57 5.00
C ILE A 61 -2.82 3.98 5.30
N ALA A 62 -3.35 3.59 6.47
CA ALA A 62 -4.71 3.93 6.88
C ALA A 62 -4.94 5.45 6.96
N THR A 63 -3.95 6.19 7.48
CA THR A 63 -4.00 7.66 7.57
C THR A 63 -4.12 8.29 6.19
N TYR A 64 -3.28 7.88 5.23
CA TYR A 64 -3.37 8.40 3.86
C TYR A 64 -4.65 7.96 3.14
N ASN A 65 -5.15 6.76 3.42
CA ASN A 65 -6.44 6.30 2.93
C ASN A 65 -7.60 7.18 3.45
N MET A 66 -7.55 7.62 4.70
CA MET A 66 -8.51 8.57 5.27
C MET A 66 -8.36 9.96 4.64
N VAL A 67 -7.13 10.48 4.52
CA VAL A 67 -6.85 11.78 3.91
C VAL A 67 -7.32 11.82 2.46
N ALA A 68 -7.05 10.77 1.66
CA ALA A 68 -7.51 10.67 0.29
C ALA A 68 -9.04 10.77 0.20
N ARG A 69 -9.77 10.08 1.09
CA ARG A 69 -11.24 10.17 1.17
C ARG A 69 -11.71 11.58 1.51
N PHE A 70 -11.00 12.28 2.40
CA PHE A 70 -11.31 13.67 2.76
C PHE A 70 -11.09 14.63 1.59
N LEU A 71 -9.94 14.55 0.92
CA LEU A 71 -9.60 15.41 -0.23
C LEU A 71 -10.59 15.22 -1.38
N VAL A 72 -10.91 13.96 -1.71
CA VAL A 72 -11.91 13.63 -2.76
C VAL A 72 -13.28 14.17 -2.39
N ALA A 73 -13.73 13.99 -1.15
CA ALA A 73 -15.03 14.49 -0.70
C ALA A 73 -15.14 16.03 -0.75
N LEU A 74 -14.03 16.75 -0.57
CA LEU A 74 -13.98 18.21 -0.61
C LEU A 74 -13.62 18.78 -1.99
N GLY A 75 -13.37 17.94 -3.00
CA GLY A 75 -12.97 18.39 -4.34
C GLY A 75 -11.61 19.07 -4.40
N VAL A 76 -10.72 18.78 -3.45
CA VAL A 76 -9.35 19.32 -3.44
C VAL A 76 -8.53 18.63 -4.51
N THR A 77 -7.91 19.42 -5.38
CA THR A 77 -7.03 18.95 -6.48
C THR A 77 -5.65 19.57 -6.36
N PRO A 78 -4.60 18.94 -6.90
CA PRO A 78 -3.27 19.55 -6.97
C PRO A 78 -3.32 20.91 -7.69
N GLU A 79 -2.48 21.84 -7.25
CA GLU A 79 -2.24 23.08 -7.96
C GLU A 79 -1.55 22.79 -9.31
N ASP A 80 -1.86 23.58 -10.34
CA ASP A 80 -1.30 23.44 -11.69
C ASP A 80 0.23 23.66 -11.73
#